data_AF-A0A932XKL7-F1
#
_entry.id   AF-A0A932XKL7-F1
#
_cell.length_a   1.000
_cell.length_b   1.000
_cell.length_c   1.000
_cell.angle_alpha   90.00
_cell.angle_beta   90.00
_cell.angle_gamma   90.00
#
_symmetry.space_group_name_H-M   'P 1'
#
loop_
_entity.id
_entity.type
_entity.pdbx_description
1 polymer ?
#
loop_
_entity_poly.entity_id
_entity_poly.type
_entity_poly.pdbx_seq_one_letter_code
_entity_poly.pdbx_strand_id
1 'polypeptide(L)'
;MSRRWASQRPDPALADAQRKRFEREREENAERLARMRRVLVYAFPAPAPEAVVLVDVGRREIATFMGEDIARSVERLADYDVIAAVEVRALLRTLDFDPGERRLWDLGPPQKSKRLNRWGRTLKITLSMLVQGSCGISRPFGQEKVLREYLRDGKDTKFRRRLEADDKSLFALYQYGRLHGAVRLRWGFLDEMIPAPWVHRDEMTLYGLMRRAHELGGSLEVVVGHAPGWADPWSRARPAYVRSDESGWRRWLEDEEGYLIEEADVQSALLKGRDQA
;
A
#
# COMPACT_ATOMS: atom_id res chain seq x y z
N MET A 1 32.33 1.80 -36.03
CA MET A 1 32.00 2.56 -34.79
C MET A 1 31.79 1.67 -33.55
N SER A 2 32.46 0.51 -33.42
CA SER A 2 32.23 -0.44 -32.30
C SER A 2 33.33 -0.44 -31.21
N ARG A 3 34.45 0.26 -31.42
CA ARG A 3 35.64 0.18 -30.52
C ARG A 3 35.74 1.26 -29.43
N ARG A 4 34.89 2.29 -29.43
CA ARG A 4 35.01 3.43 -28.49
C ARG A 4 34.38 3.21 -27.10
N TRP A 5 33.57 2.16 -26.92
CA TRP A 5 32.86 1.88 -25.66
C TRP A 5 33.48 0.76 -24.82
N ALA A 6 34.46 0.03 -25.37
CA ALA A 6 35.12 -1.08 -24.65
C ALA A 6 36.08 -0.58 -23.55
N SER A 7 36.69 0.59 -23.74
CA SER A 7 37.63 1.22 -22.79
C SER A 7 36.96 2.06 -21.69
N GLN A 8 35.63 2.14 -21.68
CA GLN A 8 34.84 2.85 -20.67
C GLN A 8 34.06 1.90 -19.75
N ARG A 9 34.21 0.58 -19.90
CA ARG A 9 33.61 -0.36 -18.96
C ARG A 9 34.30 -0.21 -17.61
N PRO A 10 33.57 0.12 -16.53
CA PRO A 10 34.11 0.10 -15.19
C PRO A 10 34.73 -1.27 -14.93
N ASP A 11 35.83 -1.30 -14.18
CA ASP A 11 36.43 -2.55 -13.71
C ASP A 11 35.32 -3.43 -13.09
N PRO A 12 35.09 -4.66 -13.61
CA PRO A 12 34.07 -5.56 -13.08
C PRO A 12 34.15 -5.75 -11.57
N ALA A 13 35.36 -5.75 -10.99
CA ALA A 13 35.53 -5.86 -9.54
C ALA A 13 35.05 -4.61 -8.79
N LEU A 14 35.29 -3.41 -9.33
CA LEU A 14 34.79 -2.15 -8.78
C LEU A 14 33.26 -2.06 -8.94
N ALA A 15 32.71 -2.48 -10.09
CA ALA A 15 31.28 -2.51 -10.33
C ALA A 15 30.57 -3.49 -9.37
N ASP A 16 31.14 -4.67 -9.13
CA ASP A 16 30.63 -5.64 -8.17
C ASP A 16 30.72 -5.14 -6.72
N ALA A 17 31.82 -4.48 -6.34
CA ALA A 17 31.97 -3.90 -5.02
C ALA A 17 30.98 -2.76 -4.76
N GLN A 18 30.77 -1.88 -5.75
CA GLN A 18 29.76 -0.82 -5.70
C GLN A 18 28.35 -1.40 -5.62
N ARG A 19 28.04 -2.45 -6.40
CA ARG A 19 26.75 -3.15 -6.33
C ARG A 19 26.50 -3.72 -4.94
N LYS A 20 27.45 -4.46 -4.37
CA LYS A 20 27.34 -5.04 -3.02
C LYS A 20 27.16 -3.99 -1.94
N ARG A 21 27.87 -2.86 -2.03
CA ARG A 21 27.71 -1.75 -1.09
C ARG A 21 26.33 -1.12 -1.19
N PHE A 22 25.88 -0.84 -2.41
CA PHE A 22 24.54 -0.27 -2.65
C PHE A 22 23.43 -1.22 -2.18
N GLU A 23 23.58 -2.52 -2.40
CA GLU A 23 22.64 -3.54 -1.89
C GLU A 23 22.60 -3.57 -0.37
N ARG A 24 23.74 -3.47 0.31
CA ARG A 24 23.80 -3.38 1.77
C ARG A 24 23.14 -2.11 2.31
N GLU A 25 23.47 -0.95 1.75
CA GLU A 25 22.86 0.33 2.15
C GLU A 25 21.34 0.32 1.93
N ARG A 26 20.90 -0.30 0.81
CA ARG A 26 19.47 -0.50 0.52
C ARG A 26 18.81 -1.41 1.55
N GLU A 27 19.44 -2.54 1.91
CA GLU A 27 18.92 -3.47 2.92
C GLU A 27 18.82 -2.84 4.31
N GLU A 28 19.86 -2.14 4.75
CA GLU A 28 19.87 -1.39 6.01
C GLU A 28 18.75 -0.34 6.04
N ASN A 29 18.56 0.40 4.95
CA ASN A 29 17.47 1.36 4.85
C ASN A 29 16.09 0.68 4.80
N ALA A 30 15.96 -0.47 4.13
CA ALA A 30 14.75 -1.26 4.10
C ALA A 30 14.35 -1.74 5.51
N GLU A 31 15.30 -2.21 6.30
CA GLU A 31 15.07 -2.60 7.70
C GLU A 31 14.69 -1.41 8.56
N ARG A 32 15.37 -0.27 8.42
CA ARG A 32 15.04 0.97 9.13
C ARG A 32 13.61 1.41 8.81
N LEU A 33 13.23 1.37 7.54
CA LEU A 33 11.86 1.66 7.10
C LEU A 33 10.89 0.63 7.68
N ALA A 34 11.21 -0.66 7.67
CA ALA A 34 10.33 -1.70 8.22
C ALA A 34 10.02 -1.49 9.70
N ARG A 35 10.97 -0.99 10.50
CA ARG A 35 10.78 -0.69 11.94
C ARG A 35 9.92 0.53 12.23
N MET A 36 9.67 1.40 11.25
CA MET A 36 8.85 2.59 11.46
C MET A 36 7.41 2.24 11.80
N ARG A 37 6.91 2.84 12.88
CA ARG A 37 5.50 2.77 13.26
C ARG A 37 4.69 3.63 12.32
N ARG A 38 3.65 3.05 11.73
CA ARG A 38 2.81 3.68 10.70
C ARG A 38 1.36 3.68 11.16
N VAL A 39 0.70 4.81 10.94
CA VAL A 39 -0.72 4.95 11.18
C VAL A 39 -1.43 5.47 9.94
N LEU A 40 -2.62 4.93 9.67
CA LEU A 40 -3.56 5.51 8.73
C LEU A 40 -4.58 6.34 9.51
N VAL A 41 -4.92 7.51 8.99
CA VAL A 41 -5.89 8.41 9.60
C VAL A 41 -7.04 8.62 8.62
N TYR A 42 -8.25 8.34 9.10
CA TYR A 42 -9.48 8.69 8.41
C TYR A 42 -10.34 9.56 9.32
N ALA A 43 -10.73 10.74 8.86
CA ALA A 43 -11.61 11.62 9.61
C ALA A 43 -12.88 11.96 8.84
N PHE A 44 -13.97 12.10 9.58
CA PHE A 44 -15.26 12.43 9.01
C PHE A 44 -16.07 13.39 9.88
N PRO A 45 -16.70 14.43 9.28
CA PRO A 45 -16.36 14.99 7.97
C PRO A 45 -14.92 15.54 7.95
N ALA A 46 -14.20 15.44 6.83
CA ALA A 46 -12.80 15.87 6.78
C ALA A 46 -12.56 17.37 7.12
N PRO A 47 -13.41 18.33 6.70
CA PRO A 47 -13.20 19.75 7.02
C PRO A 47 -13.46 20.13 8.48
N ALA A 48 -14.28 19.35 9.18
CA ALA A 48 -14.65 19.56 10.58
C ALA A 48 -14.89 18.17 11.22
N PRO A 49 -13.80 17.47 11.62
CA PRO A 49 -13.90 16.11 12.12
C PRO A 49 -14.82 15.98 13.34
N GLU A 50 -15.85 15.15 13.21
CA GLU A 50 -16.69 14.68 14.33
C GLU A 50 -16.29 13.27 14.77
N ALA A 51 -15.48 12.59 13.95
CA ALA A 51 -14.85 11.34 14.27
C ALA A 51 -13.52 11.17 13.55
N VAL A 52 -12.61 10.45 14.20
CA VAL A 52 -11.29 10.08 13.69
C VAL A 52 -11.09 8.58 13.91
N VAL A 53 -10.67 7.87 12.87
CA VAL A 53 -10.23 6.49 12.94
C VAL A 53 -8.73 6.46 12.72
N LEU A 54 -8.05 5.74 13.60
CA LEU A 54 -6.62 5.43 13.49
C LEU A 54 -6.47 3.93 13.26
N VAL A 55 -5.74 3.56 12.20
CA VAL A 55 -5.31 2.17 11.97
C VAL A 55 -3.81 2.08 12.21
N ASP A 56 -3.40 1.34 13.25
CA ASP A 56 -2.00 0.93 13.40
C ASP A 56 -1.71 -0.13 12.33
N VAL A 57 -0.82 0.19 11.39
CA VAL A 57 -0.52 -0.67 10.25
C VAL A 57 0.17 -1.97 10.70
N GLY A 58 1.07 -1.87 11.67
CA GLY A 58 1.89 -3.01 12.12
C GLY A 58 1.06 -3.98 12.95
N ARG A 59 0.27 -3.45 13.89
CA ARG A 59 -0.58 -4.26 14.78
C ARG A 59 -1.92 -4.66 14.16
N ARG A 60 -2.31 -3.99 13.07
CA ARG A 60 -3.63 -4.12 12.44
C ARG A 60 -4.77 -3.87 13.42
N GLU A 61 -4.57 -2.88 14.28
CA GLU A 61 -5.55 -2.44 15.28
C GLU A 61 -6.27 -1.19 14.80
N ILE A 62 -7.56 -1.08 15.11
CA ILE A 62 -8.37 0.10 14.82
C ILE A 62 -8.76 0.78 16.13
N ALA A 63 -8.55 2.08 16.21
CA ALA A 63 -9.08 2.92 17.27
C ALA A 63 -9.98 4.00 16.66
N THR A 64 -11.23 4.08 17.12
CA THR A 64 -12.19 5.10 16.68
C THR A 64 -12.47 6.09 17.81
N PHE A 65 -12.30 7.37 17.53
CA PHE A 65 -12.52 8.50 18.43
C PHE A 65 -13.68 9.34 17.90
N MET A 66 -14.59 9.78 18.77
CA MET A 66 -15.78 10.55 18.40
C MET A 66 -16.04 11.66 19.42
N GLY A 67 -16.55 12.81 18.98
CA GLY A 67 -16.86 13.93 19.86
C GLY A 67 -15.66 14.39 20.69
N GLU A 68 -15.81 14.45 22.01
CA GLU A 68 -14.75 14.91 22.94
C GLU A 68 -13.52 13.99 22.94
N ASP A 69 -13.67 12.70 22.60
CA ASP A 69 -12.54 11.75 22.53
C ASP A 69 -11.59 12.03 21.37
N ILE A 70 -11.94 12.90 20.41
CA ILE A 70 -11.07 13.24 19.28
C ILE A 70 -9.73 13.80 19.76
N ALA A 71 -9.69 14.54 20.88
CA ALA A 71 -8.44 15.04 21.45
C ALA A 71 -7.43 13.91 21.76
N ARG A 72 -7.90 12.73 22.18
CA ARG A 72 -7.04 11.56 22.43
C ARG A 72 -6.43 10.97 21.16
N SER A 73 -7.06 11.19 20.00
CA SER A 73 -6.48 10.75 18.72
C SER A 73 -5.19 11.52 18.39
N VAL A 74 -5.13 12.80 18.75
CA VAL A 74 -3.98 13.70 18.57
C VAL A 74 -2.79 13.22 19.40
N GLU A 75 -3.02 12.88 20.67
CA GLU A 75 -1.99 12.30 21.55
C GLU A 75 -1.43 11.00 20.96
N ARG A 76 -2.32 10.13 20.46
CA ARG A 76 -1.93 8.85 19.87
C ARG A 76 -1.20 9.00 18.55
N LEU A 77 -1.40 10.08 17.78
CA LEU A 77 -0.65 10.33 16.55
C LEU A 77 0.84 10.58 16.82
N ALA A 78 1.21 11.07 18.01
CA ALA A 78 2.59 11.33 18.37
C ALA A 78 3.46 10.05 18.43
N ASP A 79 2.84 8.88 18.61
CA ASP A 79 3.52 7.60 18.73
C ASP A 79 4.06 7.01 17.42
N TYR A 80 3.73 7.62 16.28
CA TYR A 80 4.04 7.09 14.95
C TYR A 80 5.10 7.91 14.22
N ASP A 81 5.93 7.23 13.44
CA ASP A 81 6.96 7.83 12.57
C ASP A 81 6.38 8.29 11.22
N VAL A 82 5.31 7.61 10.79
CA VAL A 82 4.67 7.81 9.49
C VAL A 82 3.17 7.94 9.66
N ILE A 83 2.61 9.01 9.11
CA ILE A 83 1.18 9.28 9.09
C ILE A 83 0.70 9.29 7.64
N ALA A 84 -0.25 8.42 7.32
CA ALA A 84 -0.84 8.33 6.00
C ALA A 84 -2.34 8.66 6.03
N ALA A 85 -2.79 9.48 5.09
CA ALA A 85 -4.20 9.83 4.94
C ALA A 85 -4.47 10.40 3.56
N VAL A 86 -5.75 10.55 3.19
CA VAL A 86 -6.13 11.35 2.02
C VAL A 86 -5.98 12.82 2.37
N GLU A 87 -5.22 13.58 1.57
CA GLU A 87 -4.93 15.00 1.84
C GLU A 87 -4.33 15.21 3.24
N VAL A 88 -3.39 14.35 3.63
CA VAL A 88 -2.83 14.24 5.00
C VAL A 88 -2.48 15.58 5.65
N ARG A 89 -1.89 16.53 4.91
CA ARG A 89 -1.56 17.85 5.47
C ARG A 89 -2.79 18.70 5.77
N ALA A 90 -3.82 18.65 4.92
CA ALA A 90 -5.06 19.35 5.18
C ALA A 90 -5.77 18.74 6.39
N LEU A 91 -5.79 17.41 6.47
CA LEU A 91 -6.38 16.69 7.59
C LEU A 91 -5.69 16.99 8.93
N LEU A 92 -4.35 16.94 8.98
CA LEU A 92 -3.65 17.22 10.25
C LEU A 92 -3.84 18.66 10.72
N ARG A 93 -4.02 19.61 9.79
CA ARG A 93 -4.40 20.99 10.14
C ARG A 93 -5.80 21.09 10.72
N THR A 94 -6.77 20.30 10.26
CA THR A 94 -8.13 20.32 10.84
C THR A 94 -8.18 19.65 12.21
N LEU A 95 -7.21 18.77 12.51
CA LEU A 95 -7.03 18.14 13.82
C LEU A 95 -6.11 18.93 14.76
N ASP A 96 -5.61 20.10 14.33
CA ASP A 96 -4.64 20.91 15.08
C ASP A 96 -3.40 20.13 15.54
N PHE A 97 -2.89 19.24 14.68
CA PHE A 97 -1.72 18.41 14.97
C PHE A 97 -0.50 18.88 14.17
N ASP A 98 0.59 19.22 14.87
CA ASP A 98 1.89 19.46 14.26
C ASP A 98 2.65 18.14 14.03
N PRO A 99 2.89 17.74 12.77
CA PRO A 99 3.60 16.50 12.48
C PRO A 99 5.09 16.54 12.84
N GLY A 100 5.70 17.72 13.00
CA GLY A 100 7.15 17.84 13.20
C GLY A 100 7.96 17.18 12.06
N GLU A 101 8.93 16.34 12.41
CA GLU A 101 9.80 15.64 11.46
C GLU A 101 9.19 14.34 10.87
N ARG A 102 7.93 14.01 11.22
CA ARG A 102 7.27 12.77 10.77
C ARG A 102 7.07 12.75 9.27
N ARG A 103 7.06 11.53 8.72
CA ARG A 103 6.78 11.32 7.30
C ARG A 103 5.27 11.39 7.06
N LEU A 104 4.87 12.21 6.09
CA LEU A 104 3.48 12.39 5.71
C LEU A 104 3.23 11.79 4.33
N TRP A 105 2.29 10.86 4.25
CA TRP A 105 1.98 10.11 3.04
C TRP A 105 0.55 10.36 2.60
N ASP A 106 0.41 11.01 1.46
CA ASP A 106 -0.90 11.24 0.86
C ASP A 106 -1.34 9.99 0.08
N LEU A 107 -2.46 9.40 0.51
CA LEU A 107 -3.06 8.22 -0.12
C LEU A 107 -4.10 8.57 -1.18
N GLY A 108 -4.30 9.86 -1.46
CA GLY A 108 -5.12 10.32 -2.56
C GLY A 108 -4.62 9.83 -3.92
N PRO A 109 -5.45 9.92 -4.98
CA PRO A 109 -5.03 9.56 -6.32
C PRO A 109 -3.77 10.35 -6.74
N PRO A 110 -2.67 9.68 -7.12
CA PRO A 110 -1.43 10.36 -7.52
C PRO A 110 -1.60 11.18 -8.80
N GLN A 111 -2.59 10.81 -9.62
CA GLN A 111 -3.05 11.55 -10.79
C GLN A 111 -4.56 11.75 -10.67
N LYS A 112 -5.03 13.00 -10.76
CA LYS A 112 -6.46 13.33 -10.63
C LYS A 112 -7.29 12.91 -11.84
N SER A 113 -6.68 12.84 -13.02
CA SER A 113 -7.39 12.53 -14.25
C SER A 113 -6.50 11.88 -15.31
N LYS A 114 -7.11 11.05 -16.16
CA LYS A 114 -6.41 10.33 -17.22
C LYS A 114 -7.12 10.44 -18.56
N ARG A 115 -6.38 10.78 -19.62
CA ARG A 115 -6.92 10.84 -20.98
C ARG A 115 -7.09 9.42 -21.53
N LEU A 116 -8.31 9.07 -21.92
CA LEU A 116 -8.67 7.75 -22.42
C LEU A 116 -8.44 7.59 -23.93
N ASN A 117 -8.54 8.67 -24.70
CA ASN A 117 -8.40 8.62 -26.15
C ASN A 117 -7.87 9.94 -26.74
N ARG A 118 -7.49 9.89 -28.03
CA ARG A 118 -7.05 11.08 -28.78
C ARG A 118 -8.16 12.12 -28.94
N TRP A 119 -9.44 11.77 -28.83
CA TRP A 119 -10.58 12.70 -28.87
C TRP A 119 -10.83 13.46 -27.55
N GLY A 120 -9.99 13.27 -26.53
CA GLY A 120 -9.98 14.12 -25.33
C GLY A 120 -10.88 13.65 -24.19
N ARG A 121 -11.50 12.46 -24.29
CA ARG A 121 -12.27 11.90 -23.17
C ARG A 121 -11.32 11.70 -21.98
N THR A 122 -11.68 12.27 -20.84
CA THR A 122 -10.87 12.21 -19.63
C THR A 122 -11.64 11.49 -18.52
N LEU A 123 -10.97 10.56 -17.85
CA LEU A 123 -11.47 9.85 -16.67
C LEU A 123 -10.99 10.58 -15.42
N LYS A 124 -11.91 11.03 -14.57
CA LYS A 124 -11.57 11.50 -13.22
C LYS A 124 -11.26 10.27 -12.37
N ILE A 125 -10.03 10.16 -11.91
CA ILE A 125 -9.61 9.04 -11.05
C ILE A 125 -10.10 9.35 -9.63
N THR A 126 -10.83 8.42 -9.05
CA THR A 126 -11.31 8.51 -7.67
C THR A 126 -10.63 7.47 -6.81
N LEU A 127 -10.57 7.71 -5.50
CA LEU A 127 -10.01 6.75 -4.56
C LEU A 127 -10.79 5.42 -4.57
N SER A 128 -12.12 5.48 -4.70
CA SER A 128 -12.98 4.30 -4.83
C SER A 128 -12.57 3.42 -6.02
N MET A 129 -12.23 4.02 -7.17
CA MET A 129 -11.78 3.27 -8.34
C MET A 129 -10.43 2.58 -8.10
N LEU A 130 -9.51 3.24 -7.40
CA LEU A 130 -8.20 2.66 -7.07
C LEU A 130 -8.37 1.49 -6.09
N VAL A 131 -9.21 1.63 -5.07
CA VAL A 131 -9.51 0.54 -4.13
C VAL A 131 -10.21 -0.63 -4.83
N GLN A 132 -11.21 -0.37 -5.68
CA GLN A 132 -11.88 -1.41 -6.46
C GLN A 132 -10.91 -2.15 -7.37
N GLY A 133 -10.10 -1.41 -8.14
CA GLY A 133 -9.17 -1.98 -9.12
C GLY A 133 -8.01 -2.74 -8.48
N SER A 134 -7.47 -2.22 -7.38
CA SER A 134 -6.32 -2.81 -6.69
C SER A 134 -6.71 -3.94 -5.75
N CYS A 135 -7.81 -3.77 -5.00
CA CYS A 135 -8.10 -4.60 -3.83
C CYS A 135 -9.33 -5.50 -4.01
N GLY A 136 -10.07 -5.38 -5.13
CA GLY A 136 -11.29 -6.15 -5.37
C GLY A 136 -12.42 -5.85 -4.38
N ILE A 137 -12.39 -4.70 -3.70
CA ILE A 137 -13.44 -4.26 -2.78
C ILE A 137 -14.49 -3.51 -3.60
N SER A 138 -15.69 -4.09 -3.74
CA SER A 138 -16.71 -3.57 -4.67
C SER A 138 -17.36 -2.25 -4.25
N ARG A 139 -17.51 -2.00 -2.95
CA ARG A 139 -18.15 -0.79 -2.40
C ARG A 139 -17.28 -0.08 -1.36
N PRO A 140 -16.14 0.49 -1.77
CA PRO A 140 -15.26 1.21 -0.88
C PRO A 140 -15.85 2.59 -0.58
N PHE A 141 -15.69 3.03 0.67
CA PHE A 141 -16.18 4.31 1.21
C PHE A 141 -17.71 4.46 1.24
N GLY A 142 -18.23 4.86 2.39
CA GLY A 142 -19.65 5.10 2.60
C GLY A 142 -20.09 6.34 1.83
N GLN A 143 -21.37 6.38 1.46
CA GLN A 143 -21.92 7.62 0.93
C GLN A 143 -21.94 8.67 2.05
N GLU A 144 -21.34 9.83 1.79
CA GLU A 144 -21.25 10.92 2.76
C GLU A 144 -22.61 11.28 3.35
N LYS A 145 -23.66 11.34 2.52
CA LYS A 145 -25.03 11.60 2.95
C LYS A 145 -25.50 10.61 4.03
N VAL A 146 -25.22 9.32 3.85
CA VAL A 146 -25.62 8.26 4.79
C VAL A 146 -24.82 8.36 6.09
N LEU A 147 -23.52 8.67 6.02
CA LEU A 147 -22.69 8.88 7.21
C LEU A 147 -23.17 10.10 8.02
N ARG A 148 -23.50 11.21 7.35
CA ARG A 148 -24.10 12.40 7.98
C ARG A 148 -25.45 12.09 8.62
N GLU A 149 -26.29 11.29 7.96
CA GLU A 149 -27.56 10.83 8.54
C GLU A 149 -27.34 9.99 9.81
N TYR A 150 -26.33 9.11 9.82
CA TYR A 150 -26.00 8.36 11.04
C TYR A 150 -25.53 9.24 12.19
N LEU A 151 -24.70 10.26 11.93
CA LEU A 151 -24.28 11.23 12.94
C LEU A 151 -25.48 12.02 13.48
N ARG A 152 -26.26 12.63 12.57
CA ARG A 152 -27.43 13.44 12.94
C ARG A 152 -28.46 12.66 13.76
N ASP A 153 -28.68 11.41 13.41
CA ASP A 153 -29.67 10.56 14.08
C ASP A 153 -29.10 9.83 15.32
N GLY A 154 -27.87 10.10 15.75
CA GLY A 154 -27.23 9.47 16.92
C GLY A 154 -26.99 7.96 16.78
N LYS A 155 -26.80 7.47 15.54
CA LYS A 155 -26.63 6.04 15.23
C LYS A 155 -25.16 5.61 15.36
N ASP A 156 -24.53 5.89 16.49
CA ASP A 156 -23.07 5.79 16.70
C ASP A 156 -22.47 4.44 16.32
N THR A 157 -23.14 3.34 16.67
CA THR A 157 -22.63 1.99 16.33
C THR A 157 -22.62 1.75 14.82
N LYS A 158 -23.66 2.20 14.10
CA LYS A 158 -23.72 2.07 12.63
C LYS A 158 -22.72 3.00 11.95
N PHE A 159 -22.59 4.21 12.48
CA PHE A 159 -21.61 5.20 12.03
C PHE A 159 -20.19 4.66 12.19
N ARG A 160 -19.79 4.27 13.41
CA ARG A 160 -18.48 3.68 13.72
C ARG A 160 -18.16 2.49 12.83
N ARG A 161 -19.05 1.49 12.74
CA ARG A 161 -18.81 0.30 11.91
C ARG A 161 -18.59 0.65 10.44
N ARG A 162 -19.31 1.66 9.91
CA ARG A 162 -19.12 2.11 8.53
C ARG A 162 -17.78 2.84 8.37
N LEU A 163 -17.43 3.70 9.31
CA LEU A 163 -16.18 4.45 9.33
C LEU A 163 -14.96 3.51 9.36
N GLU A 164 -15.00 2.50 10.23
CA GLU A 164 -13.97 1.47 10.29
C GLU A 164 -13.89 0.64 9.00
N ALA A 165 -15.03 0.36 8.33
CA ALA A 165 -15.02 -0.33 7.04
C ALA A 165 -14.40 0.53 5.91
N ASP A 166 -14.59 1.83 5.98
CA ASP A 166 -14.01 2.80 5.06
C ASP A 166 -12.49 2.88 5.27
N ASP A 167 -12.03 2.93 6.52
CA ASP A 167 -10.59 2.94 6.82
C ASP A 167 -9.91 1.60 6.51
N LYS A 168 -10.60 0.47 6.68
CA LYS A 168 -10.14 -0.84 6.19
C LYS A 168 -9.93 -0.87 4.67
N SER A 169 -10.75 -0.14 3.92
CA SER A 169 -10.60 0.00 2.47
C SER A 169 -9.35 0.82 2.13
N LEU A 170 -9.06 1.87 2.91
CA LEU A 170 -7.84 2.66 2.78
C LEU A 170 -6.60 1.84 3.15
N PHE A 171 -6.67 1.05 4.22
CA PHE A 171 -5.63 0.11 4.63
C PHE A 171 -5.29 -0.91 3.54
N ALA A 172 -6.30 -1.49 2.90
CA ALA A 172 -6.08 -2.42 1.79
C ALA A 172 -5.31 -1.76 0.65
N LEU A 173 -5.70 -0.54 0.24
CA LEU A 173 -5.01 0.22 -0.80
C LEU A 173 -3.56 0.53 -0.42
N TYR A 174 -3.36 0.95 0.83
CA TYR A 174 -2.04 1.25 1.36
C TYR A 174 -1.11 0.04 1.29
N GLN A 175 -1.57 -1.12 1.78
CA GLN A 175 -0.78 -2.37 1.77
C GLN A 175 -0.53 -2.88 0.34
N TYR A 176 -1.54 -2.80 -0.54
CA TYR A 176 -1.36 -3.12 -1.95
C TYR A 176 -0.29 -2.22 -2.58
N GLY A 177 -0.38 -0.90 -2.33
CA GLY A 177 0.60 0.07 -2.78
C GLY A 177 2.00 -0.29 -2.31
N ARG A 178 2.20 -0.58 -1.02
CA ARG A 178 3.50 -0.99 -0.46
C ARG A 178 4.05 -2.26 -1.09
N LEU A 179 3.19 -3.25 -1.33
CA LEU A 179 3.59 -4.50 -1.96
C LEU A 179 4.07 -4.28 -3.40
N HIS A 180 3.40 -3.41 -4.16
CA HIS A 180 3.66 -3.26 -5.60
C HIS A 180 4.49 -2.04 -5.98
N GLY A 181 4.67 -1.07 -5.08
CA GLY A 181 5.13 0.28 -5.42
C GLY A 181 4.15 1.07 -6.30
N ALA A 182 2.94 0.54 -6.51
CA ALA A 182 1.93 1.06 -7.41
C ALA A 182 0.52 0.57 -7.01
N VAL A 183 -0.50 1.27 -7.51
CA VAL A 183 -1.93 0.92 -7.36
C VAL A 183 -2.54 0.69 -8.73
N ARG A 184 -3.52 -0.22 -8.81
CA ARG A 184 -4.14 -0.64 -10.06
C ARG A 184 -5.42 0.14 -10.33
N LEU A 185 -5.51 0.74 -11.50
CA LEU A 185 -6.71 1.38 -12.02
C LEU A 185 -7.36 0.44 -13.05
N ARG A 186 -8.51 -0.13 -12.68
CA ARG A 186 -9.38 -0.90 -13.59
C ARG A 186 -10.66 -0.13 -13.89
N TRP A 187 -10.91 0.19 -15.16
CA TRP A 187 -12.13 0.88 -15.59
C TRP A 187 -12.49 0.53 -17.04
N GLY A 188 -13.52 -0.30 -17.23
CA GLY A 188 -13.88 -0.80 -18.56
C GLY A 188 -12.72 -1.62 -19.15
N PHE A 189 -12.16 -1.16 -20.26
CA PHE A 189 -10.99 -1.78 -20.90
C PHE A 189 -9.64 -1.31 -20.32
N LEU A 190 -9.65 -0.30 -19.45
CA LEU A 190 -8.44 0.25 -18.86
C LEU A 190 -7.99 -0.66 -17.71
N ASP A 191 -6.74 -1.11 -17.77
CA ASP A 191 -6.06 -1.81 -16.68
C ASP A 191 -4.62 -1.31 -16.62
N GLU A 192 -4.33 -0.43 -15.66
CA GLU A 192 -3.02 0.22 -15.56
C GLU A 192 -2.52 0.33 -14.12
N MET A 193 -1.21 0.13 -13.95
CA MET A 193 -0.51 0.39 -12.70
C MET A 193 -0.11 1.87 -12.63
N ILE A 194 -0.51 2.54 -11.56
CA ILE A 194 -0.18 3.94 -11.28
C ILE A 194 0.78 3.96 -10.09
N PRO A 195 1.92 4.67 -10.16
CA PRO A 195 2.88 4.70 -9.05
C PRO A 195 2.24 5.13 -7.73
N ALA A 196 2.64 4.49 -6.64
CA ALA A 196 2.22 4.82 -5.28
C ALA A 196 3.29 5.72 -4.65
N PRO A 197 3.16 7.06 -4.70
CA PRO A 197 4.23 7.98 -4.29
C PRO A 197 4.56 7.90 -2.80
N TRP A 198 3.70 7.29 -1.99
CA TRP A 198 3.95 7.04 -0.57
C TRP A 198 4.91 5.86 -0.31
N VAL A 199 5.27 5.09 -1.33
CA VAL A 199 6.14 3.91 -1.16
C VAL A 199 7.58 4.28 -1.45
N HIS A 200 8.45 4.05 -0.48
CA HIS A 200 9.89 4.25 -0.67
C HIS A 200 10.48 3.14 -1.55
N ARG A 201 11.39 3.49 -2.46
CA ARG A 201 12.05 2.54 -3.39
C ARG A 201 12.79 1.38 -2.72
N ASP A 202 13.20 1.57 -1.46
CA ASP A 202 13.93 0.59 -0.67
C ASP A 202 13.00 -0.27 0.19
N GLU A 203 11.69 0.02 0.23
CA GLU A 203 10.73 -0.90 0.87
C GLU A 203 10.74 -2.25 0.15
N MET A 204 10.51 -3.32 0.92
CA MET A 204 10.42 -4.67 0.38
C MET A 204 9.11 -4.83 -0.41
N THR A 205 9.22 -4.82 -1.74
CA THR A 205 8.10 -5.06 -2.66
C THR A 205 7.98 -6.55 -3.01
N LEU A 206 6.91 -6.91 -3.73
CA LEU A 206 6.71 -8.26 -4.27
C LEU A 206 7.91 -8.69 -5.12
N TYR A 207 8.42 -7.81 -5.97
CA TYR A 207 9.63 -8.07 -6.75
C TYR A 207 10.82 -8.45 -5.86
N GLY A 208 11.02 -7.72 -4.75
CA GLY A 208 12.07 -8.01 -3.77
C GLY A 208 11.88 -9.36 -3.08
N LEU A 209 10.64 -9.70 -2.71
CA LEU A 209 10.28 -10.99 -2.13
C LEU A 209 10.51 -12.13 -3.12
N MET A 210 10.09 -11.97 -4.37
CA MET A 210 10.28 -12.97 -5.43
C MET A 210 11.76 -13.22 -5.70
N ARG A 211 12.55 -12.16 -5.81
CA ARG A 211 14.00 -12.26 -5.99
C ARG A 211 14.63 -13.05 -4.84
N ARG A 212 14.31 -12.72 -3.60
CA ARG A 212 14.84 -13.39 -2.41
C ARG A 212 14.39 -14.85 -2.29
N ALA A 213 13.13 -15.14 -2.59
CA ALA A 213 12.63 -16.52 -2.60
C ALA A 213 13.40 -17.37 -3.62
N HIS A 214 13.61 -16.84 -4.82
CA HIS A 214 14.36 -17.51 -5.86
C HIS A 214 15.84 -17.73 -5.46
N GLU A 215 16.52 -16.72 -4.93
CA GLU A 215 17.91 -16.82 -4.47
C GLU A 215 18.08 -17.86 -3.34
N LEU A 216 17.07 -18.01 -2.48
CA LEU A 216 17.08 -18.98 -1.37
C LEU A 216 16.55 -20.36 -1.77
N GLY A 217 16.10 -20.57 -3.01
CA GLY A 217 15.42 -21.79 -3.44
C GLY A 217 14.11 -22.07 -2.69
N GLY A 218 13.49 -21.03 -2.13
CA GLY A 218 12.27 -21.10 -1.33
C GLY A 218 11.00 -20.76 -2.12
N SER A 219 9.87 -20.78 -1.41
CA SER A 219 8.57 -20.35 -1.94
C SER A 219 8.03 -19.15 -1.17
N LEU A 220 7.03 -18.47 -1.76
CA LEU A 220 6.22 -17.47 -1.07
C LEU A 220 4.92 -18.10 -0.56
N GLU A 221 4.32 -17.48 0.45
CA GLU A 221 2.89 -17.60 0.71
C GLU A 221 2.21 -16.33 0.24
N VAL A 222 1.17 -16.45 -0.57
CA VAL A 222 0.50 -15.32 -1.22
C VAL A 222 -1.01 -15.37 -1.04
N VAL A 223 -1.62 -14.20 -0.91
CA VAL A 223 -3.07 -14.01 -1.00
C VAL A 223 -3.38 -13.33 -2.33
N VAL A 224 -4.33 -13.85 -3.11
CA VAL A 224 -4.61 -13.39 -4.48
C VAL A 224 -6.09 -12.96 -4.64
N GLY A 225 -6.33 -12.01 -5.54
CA GLY A 225 -7.65 -11.62 -6.04
C GLY A 225 -8.34 -10.52 -5.24
N HIS A 226 -8.59 -10.75 -3.94
CA HIS A 226 -9.29 -9.80 -3.07
C HIS A 226 -8.49 -9.47 -1.82
N ALA A 227 -8.69 -8.27 -1.27
CA ALA A 227 -8.08 -7.80 -0.04
C ALA A 227 -8.10 -8.87 1.08
N PRO A 228 -7.01 -9.05 1.85
CA PRO A 228 -6.95 -10.02 2.94
C PRO A 228 -8.02 -9.76 4.01
N GLY A 229 -8.55 -10.82 4.62
CA GLY A 229 -9.54 -10.72 5.70
C GLY A 229 -8.98 -9.99 6.92
N TRP A 230 -9.79 -9.19 7.63
CA TRP A 230 -9.29 -8.33 8.73
C TRP A 230 -8.78 -9.12 9.94
N ALA A 231 -9.54 -10.12 10.39
CA ALA A 231 -9.18 -10.90 11.58
C ALA A 231 -8.02 -11.87 11.29
N ASP A 232 -8.07 -12.53 10.13
CA ASP A 232 -7.02 -13.42 9.65
C ASP A 232 -6.68 -13.05 8.19
N PRO A 233 -5.55 -12.36 7.95
CA PRO A 233 -5.14 -12.00 6.59
C PRO A 233 -4.71 -13.20 5.76
N TRP A 234 -4.22 -14.28 6.39
CA TRP A 234 -3.59 -15.41 5.72
C TRP A 234 -4.53 -16.60 5.56
N SER A 235 -5.80 -16.48 5.96
CA SER A 235 -6.82 -17.53 5.85
C SER A 235 -7.03 -18.07 4.42
N ARG A 236 -6.63 -17.29 3.40
CA ARG A 236 -6.70 -17.63 1.97
C ARG A 236 -5.31 -17.71 1.32
N ALA A 237 -4.26 -17.79 2.13
CA ALA A 237 -2.91 -17.88 1.64
C ALA A 237 -2.71 -19.21 0.91
N ARG A 238 -1.96 -19.15 -0.18
CA ARG A 238 -1.52 -20.34 -0.91
C ARG A 238 -0.04 -20.23 -1.21
N PRO A 239 0.69 -21.35 -1.28
CA PRO A 239 2.07 -21.35 -1.73
C PRO A 239 2.17 -20.85 -3.17
N ALA A 240 3.24 -20.10 -3.45
CA ALA A 240 3.61 -19.67 -4.78
C ALA A 240 5.11 -19.85 -5.00
N TYR A 241 5.47 -20.38 -6.16
CA TYR A 241 6.84 -20.69 -6.54
C TYR A 241 7.33 -19.67 -7.55
N VAL A 242 8.54 -19.17 -7.32
CA VAL A 242 9.16 -18.22 -8.24
C VAL A 242 9.91 -18.99 -9.31
N ARG A 243 9.52 -18.77 -10.56
CA ARG A 243 10.28 -19.23 -11.73
C ARG A 243 11.04 -18.08 -12.34
N SER A 244 12.04 -18.43 -13.13
CA SER A 244 12.75 -17.49 -13.99
C SER A 244 12.93 -18.08 -15.38
N ASP A 245 13.07 -17.22 -16.36
CA ASP A 245 13.50 -17.65 -17.68
C ASP A 245 14.97 -18.08 -17.66
N GLU A 246 15.44 -18.71 -18.75
CA GLU A 246 16.85 -19.14 -18.91
C GLU A 246 17.84 -17.99 -18.74
N SER A 247 17.38 -16.77 -19.02
CA SER A 247 18.17 -15.54 -18.92
C SER A 247 18.25 -14.98 -17.49
N GLY A 248 17.36 -15.43 -16.58
CA GLY A 248 17.25 -14.95 -15.21
C GLY A 248 16.68 -13.53 -15.07
N TRP A 249 16.35 -12.87 -16.18
CA TRP A 249 15.88 -11.48 -16.21
C TRP A 249 14.40 -11.36 -15.89
N ARG A 250 13.59 -12.33 -16.30
CA ARG A 250 12.16 -12.37 -16.00
C ARG A 250 11.90 -13.37 -14.89
N ARG A 251 11.07 -12.97 -13.94
CA ARG A 251 10.52 -13.86 -12.91
C ARG A 251 9.01 -13.79 -12.97
N TRP A 252 8.36 -14.88 -12.59
CA TRP A 252 6.91 -14.94 -12.44
C TRP A 252 6.56 -15.91 -11.31
N LEU A 253 5.30 -15.88 -10.89
CA LEU A 253 4.76 -16.74 -9.85
C LEU A 253 3.93 -17.85 -10.46
N GLU A 254 4.12 -19.07 -9.96
CA GLU A 254 3.27 -20.23 -10.26
C GLU A 254 2.67 -20.76 -8.96
N ASP A 255 1.46 -21.31 -9.01
CA ASP A 255 0.91 -22.10 -7.90
C ASP A 255 1.47 -23.54 -7.90
N GLU A 256 0.94 -24.39 -7.00
CA GLU A 256 1.35 -25.79 -6.89
C GLU A 256 1.05 -26.64 -8.13
N GLU A 257 0.05 -26.24 -8.91
CA GLU A 257 -0.37 -26.94 -10.13
C GLU A 257 0.39 -26.42 -11.36
N GLY A 258 1.24 -25.41 -11.18
CA GLY A 258 2.03 -24.80 -12.25
C GLY A 258 1.28 -23.71 -13.03
N TYR A 259 0.12 -23.26 -12.55
CA TYR A 259 -0.60 -22.16 -13.18
C TYR A 259 0.00 -20.81 -12.81
N LEU A 260 0.09 -19.92 -13.81
CA LEU A 260 0.58 -18.55 -13.64
C LEU A 260 -0.31 -17.77 -12.67
N ILE A 261 0.31 -17.17 -11.65
CA ILE A 261 -0.30 -16.19 -10.77
C ILE A 261 0.06 -14.80 -11.29
N GLU A 262 -0.97 -14.05 -11.73
CA GLU A 262 -0.82 -12.65 -12.11
C GLU A 262 -0.30 -11.83 -10.91
N GLU A 263 0.89 -11.24 -11.04
CA GLU A 263 1.52 -10.48 -9.95
C GLU A 263 0.61 -9.35 -9.45
N ALA A 264 -0.04 -8.64 -10.37
CA ALA A 264 -0.95 -7.54 -10.06
C ALA A 264 -2.26 -7.99 -9.37
N ASP A 265 -2.53 -9.29 -9.27
CA ASP A 265 -3.64 -9.82 -8.46
C ASP A 265 -3.18 -10.24 -7.05
N VAL A 266 -1.87 -10.25 -6.76
CA VAL A 266 -1.35 -10.55 -5.42
C VAL A 266 -1.64 -9.39 -4.46
N GLN A 267 -2.25 -9.72 -3.33
CA GLN A 267 -2.73 -8.77 -2.31
C GLN A 267 -1.85 -8.76 -1.07
N SER A 268 -1.14 -9.85 -0.81
CA SER A 268 -0.16 -10.00 0.27
C SER A 268 0.81 -11.12 -0.09
N ALA A 269 2.06 -10.99 0.34
CA ALA A 269 3.09 -11.99 0.11
C ALA A 269 4.09 -12.00 1.28
N LEU A 270 4.54 -13.19 1.67
CA LEU A 270 5.65 -13.38 2.60
C LEU A 270 6.54 -14.56 2.16
N LEU A 271 7.78 -14.60 2.66
CA LEU A 271 8.67 -15.74 2.47
C LEU A 271 8.23 -16.89 3.37
N LYS A 272 8.00 -18.08 2.81
CA LYS A 272 7.64 -19.27 3.59
C LYS A 272 8.76 -19.59 4.59
N GLY A 273 8.42 -19.72 5.87
CA GLY A 273 9.38 -19.99 6.95
C GLY A 273 9.97 -18.76 7.66
N ARG A 274 9.47 -17.54 7.41
CA ARG A 274 9.68 -16.39 8.31
C ARG A 274 8.49 -16.30 9.27
N ASP A 275 8.77 -16.26 10.58
CA ASP A 275 7.77 -16.06 11.62
C ASP A 275 6.95 -14.78 11.38
N GLN A 276 5.66 -14.88 11.68
CA GLN A 276 4.69 -13.78 11.65
C GLN A 276 5.09 -12.76 12.72
N ALA A 277 5.47 -11.54 12.32
CA ALA A 277 5.74 -10.42 13.22
C ALA A 277 4.71 -9.31 12.99
#